data_AF-A0A6N8X9J7-F1
#
_entry.id   AF-A0A6N8X9J7-F1
#
_cell.length_a   1.000
_cell.length_b   1.000
_cell.length_c   1.000
_cell.angle_alpha   90.00
_cell.angle_beta   90.00
_cell.angle_gamma   90.00
#
_symmetry.space_group_name_H-M   'P 1'
#
loop_
_entity.id
_entity.type
_entity.pdbx_description
1 polymer ?
#
loop_
_entity_poly.entity_id
_entity_poly.type
_entity_poly.pdbx_seq_one_letter_code
_entity_poly.pdbx_strand_id
1 'polypeptide(L)'
;MHENGFFVHAKHSNMAMTGPVPRPRQGRTTQHRANIHREIIVKGRVKKTPGVKDWHAIAKTWYHSLGRSAQSAVFEPSDWSEARFTAQLMSDFLKMDPAEQTGAMLDRIQRGMDRALSNHMIRLRAHVHITRELEDAVAEDEGPARVDRIKELRERARQPRLNASD
;
A
#
# COMPACT_ATOMS: atom_id res chain seq x y z
N MET A 1 -32.59 5.10 69.44
CA MET A 1 -32.65 4.76 68.00
C MET A 1 -31.22 4.65 67.48
N HIS A 2 -30.85 3.42 67.15
CA HIS A 2 -29.68 2.90 66.44
C HIS A 2 -28.34 3.69 66.39
N GLU A 3 -27.36 3.05 67.02
CA GLU A 3 -25.91 3.12 66.79
C GLU A 3 -25.52 2.80 65.33
N ASN A 4 -24.42 3.39 64.84
CA ASN A 4 -23.28 2.72 64.16
C ASN A 4 -22.58 3.65 63.16
N GLY A 5 -21.66 4.48 63.66
CA GLY A 5 -20.60 5.12 62.86
C GLY A 5 -19.32 4.29 62.95
N PHE A 6 -19.19 3.25 62.12
CA PHE A 6 -17.99 2.43 62.06
C PHE A 6 -16.90 3.12 61.24
N PHE A 7 -15.81 3.50 61.93
CA PHE A 7 -14.50 3.69 61.32
C PHE A 7 -14.04 2.38 60.67
N VAL A 8 -13.61 2.42 59.40
CA VAL A 8 -12.82 1.33 58.83
C VAL A 8 -11.56 1.91 58.20
N HIS A 9 -10.44 1.59 58.87
CA HIS A 9 -9.07 1.70 58.37
C HIS A 9 -8.94 1.20 56.94
N ALA A 10 -8.33 2.00 56.07
CA ALA A 10 -7.81 1.52 54.79
C ALA A 10 -6.60 0.61 55.04
N LYS A 11 -6.84 -0.70 55.18
CA LYS A 11 -5.77 -1.70 55.12
C LYS A 11 -5.38 -1.90 53.66
N HIS A 12 -4.19 -1.46 53.30
CA HIS A 12 -3.50 -1.92 52.10
C HIS A 12 -3.26 -3.43 52.25
N SER A 13 -3.97 -4.24 51.47
CA SER A 13 -3.67 -5.66 51.35
C SER A 13 -3.26 -5.97 49.92
N ASN A 14 -1.95 -6.15 49.79
CA ASN A 14 -1.28 -6.75 48.65
C ASN A 14 -1.73 -8.23 48.58
N MET A 15 -2.70 -8.55 47.73
CA MET A 15 -3.10 -9.93 47.49
C MET A 15 -2.78 -10.33 46.05
N ALA A 16 -1.85 -11.28 45.96
CA ALA A 16 -1.43 -11.95 44.75
C ALA A 16 -2.65 -12.43 43.95
N MET A 17 -2.71 -12.02 42.68
CA MET A 17 -3.59 -12.58 41.66
C MET A 17 -3.11 -14.00 41.33
N THR A 18 -3.25 -14.93 42.28
CA THR A 18 -3.06 -16.37 42.07
C THR A 18 -4.38 -16.97 41.58
N GLY A 19 -4.92 -16.40 40.51
CA GLY A 19 -5.86 -17.08 39.63
C GLY A 19 -5.07 -17.63 38.43
N PRO A 20 -5.46 -18.77 37.85
CA PRO A 20 -4.85 -19.21 36.61
C PRO A 20 -4.89 -18.08 35.59
N VAL A 21 -3.75 -17.79 34.96
CA VAL A 21 -3.60 -16.75 33.92
C VAL A 21 -4.80 -16.86 32.97
N PRO A 22 -5.57 -15.77 32.74
CA PRO A 22 -6.66 -15.80 31.79
C PRO A 22 -6.12 -16.35 30.48
N ARG A 23 -6.68 -17.49 30.06
CA ARG A 23 -6.30 -18.17 28.83
C ARG A 23 -6.25 -17.10 27.73
N PRO A 24 -5.17 -16.99 26.92
CA PRO A 24 -5.15 -16.06 25.80
C PRO A 24 -6.44 -16.26 25.00
N ARG A 25 -7.04 -15.19 24.47
CA ARG A 25 -8.20 -15.26 23.56
C ARG A 25 -7.84 -15.95 22.23
N GLN A 26 -7.22 -17.12 22.30
CA GLN A 26 -6.85 -17.98 21.22
C GLN A 26 -8.08 -18.85 20.96
N GLY A 27 -8.91 -18.36 20.04
CA GLY A 27 -10.22 -18.96 19.78
C GLY A 27 -11.32 -17.97 19.44
N ARG A 28 -11.06 -16.65 19.37
CA ARG A 28 -11.86 -15.83 18.44
C ARG A 28 -11.39 -16.16 17.03
N THR A 29 -11.83 -17.31 16.51
CA THR A 29 -12.16 -17.36 15.09
C THR A 29 -13.26 -16.32 14.94
N THR A 30 -12.89 -15.14 14.46
CA THR A 30 -13.87 -14.23 13.86
C THR A 30 -14.57 -15.11 12.83
N GLN A 31 -15.83 -15.45 13.09
CA GLN A 31 -16.67 -16.07 12.07
C GLN A 31 -16.52 -15.15 10.87
N HIS A 32 -15.83 -15.66 9.85
CA HIS A 32 -15.61 -14.98 8.61
C HIS A 32 -17.02 -14.66 8.14
N ARG A 33 -17.45 -13.39 8.25
CA ARG A 33 -18.71 -12.96 7.68
C ARG A 33 -18.67 -13.49 6.25
N ALA A 34 -19.62 -14.35 5.90
CA ALA A 34 -19.77 -14.83 4.54
C ALA A 34 -19.67 -13.58 3.67
N ASN A 35 -18.66 -13.55 2.82
CA ASN A 35 -18.29 -12.36 2.08
C ASN A 35 -19.34 -12.23 0.98
N ILE A 36 -20.48 -11.63 1.30
CA ILE A 36 -21.60 -11.43 0.36
C ILE A 36 -21.12 -10.34 -0.60
N HIS A 37 -20.32 -10.74 -1.59
CA HIS A 37 -19.94 -9.87 -2.68
C HIS A 37 -21.21 -9.62 -3.49
N ARG A 38 -21.71 -8.38 -3.42
CA ARG A 38 -22.76 -7.94 -4.33
C ARG A 38 -22.06 -7.51 -5.61
N GLU A 39 -22.17 -8.33 -6.63
CA GLU A 39 -21.71 -7.99 -7.98
C GLU A 39 -22.73 -7.04 -8.63
N ILE A 40 -22.24 -5.91 -9.15
CA ILE A 40 -23.03 -4.95 -9.91
C ILE A 40 -22.44 -4.95 -11.32
N ILE A 41 -23.19 -5.48 -12.29
CA ILE A 41 -22.74 -5.56 -13.67
C ILE A 41 -23.11 -4.24 -14.37
N VAL A 42 -22.11 -3.43 -14.69
CA VAL A 42 -22.25 -2.20 -15.48
C VAL A 42 -21.71 -2.46 -16.89
N LYS A 43 -22.43 -2.00 -17.92
CA LYS A 43 -22.02 -2.16 -19.32
C LYS A 43 -21.25 -0.93 -19.80
N GLY A 44 -20.19 -1.18 -20.57
CA GLY A 44 -19.43 -0.14 -21.28
C GLY A 44 -18.10 0.20 -20.61
N ARG A 45 -17.24 0.89 -21.37
CA ARG A 45 -15.93 1.35 -20.88
C ARG A 45 -16.08 2.75 -20.29
N VAL A 46 -15.58 2.94 -19.07
CA VAL A 46 -15.52 4.27 -18.46
C VAL A 46 -14.51 5.13 -19.21
N LYS A 47 -14.95 6.30 -19.67
CA LYS A 47 -14.08 7.27 -20.36
C LYS A 47 -13.24 8.01 -19.32
N LYS A 48 -11.92 8.00 -19.53
CA LYS A 48 -11.00 8.83 -18.76
C LYS A 48 -11.35 10.31 -18.87
N THR A 49 -11.41 11.00 -17.73
CA THR A 49 -11.58 12.46 -17.68
C THR A 49 -10.36 13.18 -18.29
N PRO A 50 -10.54 14.23 -19.09
CA PRO A 50 -9.42 15.00 -19.62
C PRO A 50 -8.58 15.64 -18.50
N GLY A 51 -7.26 15.62 -18.69
CA GLY A 51 -6.33 16.37 -17.83
C GLY A 51 -6.41 17.87 -18.09
N VAL A 52 -5.84 18.68 -17.20
CA VAL A 52 -5.73 20.13 -17.38
C VAL A 52 -4.47 20.46 -18.19
N LYS A 53 -4.55 21.45 -19.09
CA LYS A 53 -3.43 21.81 -19.98
C LYS A 53 -2.22 22.34 -19.22
N ASP A 54 -2.47 23.18 -18.22
CA ASP A 54 -1.44 23.93 -17.49
C ASP A 54 -0.85 23.18 -16.30
N TRP A 55 -1.12 21.89 -16.14
CA TRP A 55 -0.48 21.10 -15.09
C TRP A 55 1.03 21.03 -15.24
N HIS A 56 1.72 20.92 -14.10
CA HIS A 56 3.13 20.57 -14.08
C HIS A 56 3.37 19.26 -14.87
N ALA A 57 4.47 19.18 -15.61
CA ALA A 57 4.74 18.07 -16.54
C ALA A 57 4.71 16.70 -15.86
N ILE A 58 5.23 16.59 -14.64
CA ILE A 58 5.23 15.35 -13.85
C ILE A 58 3.79 14.91 -13.50
N ALA A 59 2.98 15.83 -12.98
CA ALA A 59 1.59 15.54 -12.60
C ALA A 59 0.76 15.11 -13.81
N LYS A 60 0.94 15.81 -14.94
CA LYS A 60 0.33 15.45 -16.22
C LYS A 60 0.76 14.05 -16.66
N THR A 61 2.05 13.75 -16.61
CA THR A 61 2.60 12.44 -17.00
C THR A 61 2.05 11.31 -16.13
N TRP A 62 1.99 11.52 -14.81
CA TRP A 62 1.40 10.56 -13.87
C TRP A 62 -0.09 10.31 -14.18
N TYR A 63 -0.88 11.37 -14.36
CA TYR A 63 -2.30 11.21 -14.70
C TYR A 63 -2.51 10.49 -16.04
N HIS A 64 -1.63 10.71 -17.03
CA HIS A 64 -1.67 10.01 -18.31
C HIS A 64 -1.21 8.55 -18.23
N SER A 65 -0.22 8.23 -17.39
CA SER A 65 0.22 6.86 -17.19
C SER A 65 -0.85 5.99 -16.53
N LEU A 66 -1.67 6.55 -15.63
CA LEU A 66 -2.83 5.84 -15.07
C LEU A 66 -3.77 5.31 -16.16
N GLY A 67 -4.07 6.12 -17.19
CA GLY A 67 -4.91 5.72 -18.32
C GLY A 67 -4.32 4.64 -19.23
N ARG A 68 -3.01 4.39 -19.14
CA ARG A 68 -2.32 3.32 -19.87
C ARG A 68 -2.09 2.08 -19.00
N SER A 69 -2.36 2.19 -17.70
CA SER A 69 -2.22 1.09 -16.74
C SER A 69 -3.38 0.12 -16.86
N ALA A 70 -3.14 -1.16 -16.61
CA ALA A 70 -4.20 -2.17 -16.52
C ALA A 70 -5.27 -1.81 -15.48
N GLN A 71 -4.90 -1.07 -14.43
CA GLN A 71 -5.84 -0.61 -13.39
C GLN A 71 -6.95 0.30 -13.93
N SER A 72 -6.71 1.01 -15.04
CA SER A 72 -7.75 1.84 -15.66
C SER A 72 -8.97 1.06 -16.13
N ALA A 73 -8.86 -0.26 -16.32
CA ALA A 73 -9.96 -1.12 -16.73
C ALA A 73 -11.08 -1.23 -15.68
N VAL A 74 -10.76 -0.98 -14.39
CA VAL A 74 -11.69 -1.07 -13.27
C VAL A 74 -12.05 0.29 -12.66
N PHE A 75 -11.55 1.39 -13.25
CA PHE A 75 -11.81 2.73 -12.73
C PHE A 75 -13.21 3.20 -13.11
N GLU A 76 -13.97 3.62 -12.12
CA GLU A 76 -15.23 4.32 -12.26
C GLU A 76 -15.01 5.84 -12.50
N PRO A 77 -16.04 6.59 -12.93
CA PRO A 77 -15.95 8.04 -13.09
C PRO A 77 -15.50 8.77 -11.81
N SER A 78 -15.85 8.25 -10.64
CA SER A 78 -15.39 8.77 -9.34
C SER A 78 -13.87 8.62 -9.17
N ASP A 79 -13.31 7.50 -9.58
CA ASP A 79 -11.87 7.24 -9.48
C ASP A 79 -11.09 8.17 -10.40
N TRP A 80 -11.59 8.39 -11.62
CA TRP A 80 -10.99 9.37 -12.53
C TRP A 80 -11.05 10.79 -12.00
N SER A 81 -12.10 11.12 -11.24
CA SER A 81 -12.26 12.42 -10.60
C SER A 81 -11.30 12.59 -9.42
N GLU A 82 -11.13 11.58 -8.57
CA GLU A 82 -10.13 11.58 -7.49
C GLU A 82 -8.70 11.64 -8.04
N ALA A 83 -8.40 10.88 -9.10
CA ALA A 83 -7.10 10.92 -9.77
C ALA A 83 -6.83 12.31 -10.37
N ARG A 84 -7.84 12.97 -10.95
CA ARG A 84 -7.71 14.34 -11.48
C ARG A 84 -7.46 15.35 -10.37
N PHE A 85 -8.16 15.23 -9.24
CA PHE A 85 -7.93 16.08 -8.07
C PHE A 85 -6.52 15.88 -7.49
N THR A 86 -6.07 14.64 -7.39
CA THR A 86 -4.71 14.31 -6.93
C THR A 86 -3.64 14.88 -7.88
N ALA A 87 -3.87 14.82 -9.20
CA ALA A 87 -2.96 15.42 -10.19
C ALA A 87 -2.91 16.95 -10.06
N GLN A 88 -4.03 17.59 -9.77
CA GLN A 88 -4.07 19.02 -9.50
C GLN A 88 -3.25 19.37 -8.26
N LEU A 89 -3.47 18.68 -7.13
CA LEU A 89 -2.69 18.90 -5.90
C LEU A 89 -1.19 18.67 -6.12
N MET A 90 -0.83 17.63 -6.87
CA MET A 90 0.55 17.35 -7.23
C MET A 90 1.15 18.44 -8.12
N SER A 91 0.38 18.95 -9.09
CA SER A 91 0.81 20.06 -9.94
C SER A 91 1.07 21.32 -9.13
N ASP A 92 0.17 21.64 -8.19
CA ASP A 92 0.30 22.83 -7.35
C ASP A 92 1.51 22.71 -6.43
N PHE A 93 1.69 21.55 -5.78
CA PHE A 93 2.87 21.25 -4.96
C PHE A 93 4.19 21.43 -5.71
N LEU A 94 4.27 20.93 -6.94
CA LEU A 94 5.49 20.99 -7.74
C LEU A 94 5.78 22.38 -8.32
N LYS A 95 4.80 23.28 -8.31
CA LYS A 95 4.96 24.67 -8.76
C LYS A 95 5.25 25.64 -7.62
N MET A 96 4.95 25.25 -6.37
CA MET A 96 5.25 26.05 -5.19
C MET A 96 6.75 26.18 -4.99
N ASP A 97 7.15 27.29 -4.36
CA ASP A 97 8.51 27.46 -3.90
C ASP A 97 8.89 26.35 -2.91
N PRO A 98 10.13 25.82 -2.96
CA PRO A 98 10.55 24.73 -2.09
C PRO A 98 10.36 25.00 -0.59
N ALA A 99 10.40 26.27 -0.16
CA ALA A 99 10.17 26.66 1.23
C ALA A 99 8.70 26.50 1.67
N GLU A 100 7.75 26.52 0.74
CA GLU A 100 6.31 26.35 1.01
C GLU A 100 5.88 24.88 0.90
N GLN A 101 6.74 24.01 0.36
CA GLN A 101 6.47 22.59 0.22
C GLN A 101 6.50 21.89 1.59
N THR A 102 5.31 21.59 2.11
CA THR A 102 5.17 20.88 3.39
C THR A 102 5.09 19.36 3.21
N GLY A 103 5.66 18.61 4.16
CA GLY A 103 5.57 17.14 4.18
C GLY A 103 4.12 16.65 4.25
N ALA A 104 3.24 17.34 4.98
CA ALA A 104 1.82 16.99 5.07
C ALA A 104 1.10 17.05 3.71
N MET A 105 1.48 17.98 2.84
CA MET A 105 0.92 18.08 1.50
C MET A 105 1.42 16.95 0.59
N LEU A 106 2.71 16.61 0.69
CA LEU A 106 3.28 15.46 0.00
C LEU A 106 2.58 14.15 0.43
N ASP A 107 2.37 13.96 1.73
CA ASP A 107 1.67 12.78 2.26
C ASP A 107 0.23 12.67 1.73
N ARG A 108 -0.48 13.80 1.59
CA ARG A 108 -1.82 13.82 1.00
C ARG A 108 -1.80 13.39 -0.46
N ILE A 109 -0.80 13.84 -1.22
CA ILE A 109 -0.61 13.42 -2.62
C ILE A 109 -0.30 11.92 -2.69
N GLN A 110 0.62 11.42 -1.86
CA GLN A 110 0.97 10.00 -1.81
C GLN A 110 -0.25 9.13 -1.51
N ARG A 111 -1.09 9.52 -0.54
CA ARG A 111 -2.34 8.80 -0.24
C ARG A 111 -3.30 8.76 -1.42
N GLY A 112 -3.41 9.85 -2.19
CA GLY A 112 -4.22 9.86 -3.42
C GLY A 112 -3.66 8.93 -4.49
N MET A 113 -2.33 8.90 -4.65
CA MET A 113 -1.66 7.99 -5.59
C MET A 113 -1.81 6.52 -5.20
N ASP A 114 -1.78 6.23 -3.89
CA ASP A 114 -1.96 4.89 -3.33
C ASP A 114 -3.38 4.38 -3.55
N ARG A 115 -4.40 5.22 -3.38
CA ARG A 115 -5.80 4.85 -3.71
C ARG A 115 -5.99 4.50 -5.17
N ALA A 116 -5.27 5.19 -6.06
CA ALA A 116 -5.23 4.85 -7.49
C ALA A 116 -4.38 3.60 -7.81
N LEU A 117 -3.82 2.91 -6.79
CA LEU A 117 -2.99 1.71 -6.94
C LEU A 117 -1.80 1.91 -7.90
N SER A 118 -1.24 3.12 -7.91
CA SER A 118 -0.20 3.55 -8.86
C SER A 118 1.09 2.75 -8.71
N ASN A 119 1.44 2.35 -7.48
CA ASN A 119 2.67 1.65 -7.14
C ASN A 119 2.49 0.12 -7.12
N HIS A 120 3.52 -0.62 -7.60
CA HIS A 120 3.57 -2.08 -7.53
C HIS A 120 3.40 -2.63 -6.11
N MET A 121 4.06 -2.04 -5.12
CA MET A 121 3.96 -2.50 -3.73
C MET A 121 2.54 -2.39 -3.18
N ILE A 122 1.83 -1.31 -3.54
CA ILE A 122 0.43 -1.12 -3.14
C ILE A 122 -0.48 -2.14 -3.82
N ARG A 123 -0.23 -2.47 -5.09
CA ARG A 123 -0.96 -3.54 -5.79
C ARG A 123 -0.74 -4.90 -5.14
N LEU A 124 0.50 -5.24 -4.77
CA LEU A 124 0.79 -6.49 -4.07
C LEU A 124 0.06 -6.58 -2.73
N ARG A 125 -0.01 -5.49 -1.96
CA ARG A 125 -0.77 -5.43 -0.70
C ARG A 125 -2.28 -5.59 -0.92
N ALA A 126 -2.79 -5.11 -2.06
CA ALA A 126 -4.17 -5.30 -2.47
C ALA A 126 -4.41 -6.65 -3.18
N HIS A 127 -3.40 -7.53 -3.24
CA HIS A 127 -3.45 -8.80 -3.96
C HIS A 127 -3.82 -8.67 -5.45
N VAL A 128 -3.46 -7.54 -6.07
CA VAL A 128 -3.67 -7.28 -7.49
C VAL A 128 -2.40 -7.65 -8.27
N HIS A 129 -2.54 -8.63 -9.15
CA HIS A 129 -1.47 -9.09 -10.04
C HIS A 129 -1.73 -8.59 -11.47
N ILE A 130 -0.73 -7.95 -12.07
CA ILE A 130 -0.77 -7.53 -13.47
C ILE A 130 0.16 -8.44 -14.26
N THR A 131 -0.43 -9.32 -15.05
CA THR A 131 0.30 -10.12 -16.05
C THR A 131 0.31 -9.36 -17.38
N ARG A 132 1.43 -9.44 -18.10
CA ARG A 132 1.53 -8.93 -19.48
C ARG A 132 1.89 -10.10 -20.36
N GLU A 133 1.04 -10.40 -21.32
CA GLU A 133 1.36 -11.31 -22.42
C GLU A 133 2.18 -10.50 -23.43
N LEU A 134 3.42 -10.93 -23.68
CA LEU A 134 4.29 -10.33 -24.68
C LEU A 134 4.29 -11.28 -25.88
N GLU A 135 3.62 -10.91 -26.98
CA GLU A 135 3.57 -11.72 -28.20
C GLU A 135 4.93 -11.83 -28.91
N ASP A 136 5.90 -10.97 -28.58
CA ASP A 136 7.27 -10.99 -29.10
C ASP A 136 8.33 -11.39 -28.06
N ALA A 137 8.01 -12.33 -27.16
CA ALA A 137 9.07 -13.05 -26.47
C ALA A 137 9.72 -14.01 -27.48
N VAL A 138 10.62 -13.47 -28.30
CA VAL A 138 11.61 -14.28 -29.01
C VAL A 138 12.17 -15.27 -28.00
N ALA A 139 12.02 -16.55 -28.32
CA ALA A 139 12.58 -17.63 -27.53
C ALA A 139 14.08 -17.37 -27.28
N GLU A 140 14.57 -17.94 -26.18
CA GLU A 140 15.98 -18.00 -25.75
C GLU A 140 16.46 -16.88 -24.82
N ASP A 141 16.28 -17.14 -23.52
CA ASP A 141 17.45 -17.37 -22.67
C ASP A 141 17.07 -18.49 -21.69
N GLU A 142 17.46 -19.73 -21.99
CA GLU A 142 17.52 -20.83 -21.02
C GLU A 142 18.63 -20.55 -19.98
N GLY A 143 18.60 -19.37 -19.37
CA GLY A 143 19.45 -19.03 -18.24
C GLY A 143 18.86 -19.62 -16.96
N PRO A 144 19.70 -20.07 -16.01
CA PRO A 144 19.22 -20.67 -14.78
C PRO A 144 18.31 -19.69 -14.03
N ALA A 145 17.30 -20.24 -13.35
CA ALA A 145 16.20 -19.49 -12.76
C ALA A 145 16.73 -18.33 -11.89
N ARG A 146 15.94 -17.25 -11.77
CA ARG A 146 16.32 -16.03 -11.02
C ARG A 146 16.84 -16.31 -9.59
N VAL A 147 16.41 -17.42 -8.99
CA VAL A 147 16.86 -17.90 -7.68
C VAL A 147 18.29 -18.45 -7.72
N ASP A 148 18.64 -19.16 -8.79
CA ASP A 148 19.98 -19.70 -9.02
C ASP A 148 20.98 -18.58 -9.30
N ARG A 149 20.55 -17.56 -10.06
CA ARG A 149 21.36 -16.34 -10.30
C ARG A 149 21.64 -15.56 -9.01
N ILE A 150 20.70 -15.54 -8.06
CA ILE A 150 20.90 -14.92 -6.73
C ILE A 150 21.84 -15.75 -5.85
N LYS A 151 21.74 -17.09 -5.90
CA LYS A 151 22.68 -17.98 -5.20
C LYS A 151 24.11 -17.79 -5.72
N GLU A 152 24.28 -17.77 -7.03
CA GLU A 152 25.58 -17.59 -7.68
C GLU A 152 26.22 -16.23 -7.32
N LEU A 153 25.43 -15.15 -7.32
CA LEU A 153 25.91 -13.83 -6.88
C LEU A 153 26.30 -13.80 -5.40
N ARG A 154 25.57 -14.53 -4.53
CA ARG A 154 25.91 -14.66 -3.11
C ARG A 154 27.18 -15.47 -2.90
N GLU A 155 27.38 -16.53 -3.68
CA GLU A 155 28.57 -17.37 -3.63
C GLU A 155 29.81 -16.61 -4.13
N ARG A 156 29.66 -15.83 -5.21
CA ARG A 156 30.74 -14.96 -5.72
C ARG A 156 31.12 -13.86 -4.73
N ALA A 157 30.16 -13.32 -3.99
CA ALA A 157 30.42 -12.34 -2.94
C ALA A 157 31.07 -12.96 -1.68
N ARG A 158 30.97 -14.29 -1.51
CA ARG A 158 31.56 -15.04 -0.40
C ARG A 158 33.02 -15.42 -0.65
N GLN A 159 33.47 -15.43 -1.90
CA GLN A 159 34.88 -15.67 -2.21
C GLN A 159 35.70 -14.41 -1.86
N PRO A 160 36.71 -14.51 -0.97
CA PRO A 160 37.60 -13.39 -0.72
C PRO A 160 38.35 -13.05 -2.02
N ARG A 161 38.52 -11.75 -2.30
CA ARG A 161 39.35 -11.27 -3.42
C ARG A 161 40.79 -11.71 -3.17
N LEU A 162 41.14 -12.93 -3.59
CA LEU A 162 42.53 -13.34 -3.66
C LEU A 162 43.10 -12.74 -4.94
N ASN A 163 44.20 -12.01 -4.74
CA ASN A 163 45.11 -11.44 -5.74
C ASN A 163 44.79 -9.99 -6.14
N ALA A 164 45.18 -9.06 -5.27
CA ALA A 164 45.68 -7.76 -5.67
C ALA A 164 46.96 -7.47 -4.88
N SER A 165 48.08 -8.04 -5.35
CA SER A 165 49.44 -7.64 -4.98
C SER A 165 50.36 -7.93 -6.18
N ASP A 166 51.24 -6.97 -6.44
CA ASP A 166 52.26 -6.86 -7.51
C ASP A 166 52.97 -8.15 -7.95
#